data_AF-A0A2N0XI87-F1
#
_entry.id   AF-A0A2N0XI87-F1
#
_cell.length_a   1.000
_cell.length_b   1.000
_cell.length_c   1.000
_cell.angle_alpha   90.00
_cell.angle_beta   90.00
_cell.angle_gamma   90.00
#
_symmetry.space_group_name_H-M   'P 1'
#
loop_
_entity.id
_entity.type
_entity.pdbx_description
1 polymer ?
#
loop_
_entity_poly.entity_id
_entity_poly.type
_entity_poly.pdbx_seq_one_letter_code
_entity_poly.pdbx_strand_id
1 'polypeptide(L)'
;MTERIKTYREFYQFYLTEHSKTGTRVFHFLGTLLVFVVIGYVISSGKERFLWYIPIVGYGFAWISHAFIEKNKPATFKYPLWSLISDFKLFFELLIGKQKFRETSSQPQNPSAEE
;
A
#
# COMPACT_ATOMS: atom_id res chain seq x y z
N MET A 1 -8.65 -24.36 4.58
CA MET A 1 -8.78 -22.90 4.85
C MET A 1 -7.39 -22.38 5.13
N THR A 2 -6.87 -21.43 4.35
CA THR A 2 -5.60 -20.76 4.69
C THR A 2 -5.79 -20.03 6.01
N GLU A 3 -5.00 -20.36 7.03
CA GLU A 3 -5.10 -19.72 8.34
C GLU A 3 -5.05 -18.19 8.21
N ARG A 4 -5.80 -17.48 9.05
CA ARG A 4 -5.66 -16.02 9.14
C ARG A 4 -4.30 -15.71 9.75
N ILE A 5 -3.53 -14.84 9.09
CA ILE A 5 -2.37 -14.15 9.67
C ILE A 5 -2.75 -13.53 11.01
N LYS A 6 -1.97 -13.80 12.06
CA LYS A 6 -2.28 -13.45 13.46
C LYS A 6 -1.51 -12.23 13.95
N THR A 7 -0.41 -11.86 13.30
CA THR A 7 0.40 -10.71 13.70
C THR A 7 0.47 -9.63 12.61
N TYR A 8 0.54 -8.37 13.04
CA TYR A 8 0.71 -7.25 12.10
C TYR A 8 2.04 -7.32 11.34
N ARG A 9 3.11 -7.84 11.96
CA ARG A 9 4.41 -7.99 11.31
C ARG A 9 4.34 -8.94 10.11
N GLU A 10 3.75 -10.11 10.29
CA GLU A 10 3.52 -11.07 9.20
C GLU A 10 2.58 -10.48 8.16
N PHE A 11 1.55 -9.76 8.60
CA PHE A 11 0.64 -9.09 7.67
C PHE A 11 1.38 -8.05 6.83
N TYR A 12 2.28 -7.26 7.41
CA TYR A 12 3.01 -6.26 6.66
C TYR A 12 3.94 -6.89 5.62
N GLN A 13 4.56 -8.03 5.92
CA GLN A 13 5.34 -8.77 4.93
C GLN A 13 4.45 -9.27 3.79
N PHE A 14 3.30 -9.87 4.11
CA PHE A 14 2.30 -10.26 3.11
C PHE A 14 1.79 -9.06 2.29
N TYR A 15 1.52 -7.94 2.94
CA TYR A 15 1.07 -6.71 2.31
C TYR A 15 2.11 -6.21 1.29
N LEU A 16 3.41 -6.24 1.61
CA LEU A 16 4.45 -5.86 0.66
C LEU A 16 4.48 -6.78 -0.57
N THR A 17 4.20 -8.09 -0.41
CA THR A 17 4.09 -9.02 -1.56
C THR A 17 2.90 -8.70 -2.45
N GLU A 18 1.79 -8.23 -1.87
CA GLU A 18 0.63 -7.75 -2.62
C GLU A 18 0.86 -6.37 -3.27
N HIS A 19 2.02 -5.75 -3.02
CA HIS A 19 2.49 -4.50 -3.61
C HIS A 19 3.86 -4.70 -4.28
N SER A 20 4.09 -5.86 -4.89
CA SER A 20 5.39 -6.19 -5.50
C SER A 20 5.72 -5.29 -6.70
N LYS A 21 4.69 -4.85 -7.44
CA LYS A 21 4.87 -4.06 -8.66
C LYS A 21 4.97 -2.57 -8.36
N THR A 22 5.88 -1.91 -9.08
CA THR A 22 6.08 -0.47 -8.98
C THR A 22 4.83 0.33 -9.23
N GLY A 23 4.02 -0.05 -10.23
CA GLY A 23 2.76 0.63 -10.50
C GLY A 23 1.80 0.58 -9.31
N THR A 24 1.68 -0.57 -8.64
CA THR A 24 0.86 -0.74 -7.43
C THR A 24 1.33 0.20 -6.32
N ARG A 25 2.65 0.23 -6.03
CA ARG A 25 3.23 1.13 -5.02
C ARG A 25 3.01 2.61 -5.36
N VAL A 26 3.14 3.01 -6.62
CA VAL A 26 2.94 4.40 -7.06
C VAL A 26 1.48 4.82 -6.90
N PHE A 27 0.53 4.00 -7.33
CA PHE A 27 -0.89 4.32 -7.21
C PHE A 27 -1.33 4.46 -5.75
N HIS A 28 -0.86 3.56 -4.88
CA HIS A 28 -1.08 3.67 -3.43
C HIS A 28 -0.47 4.94 -2.86
N PHE A 29 0.78 5.26 -3.22
CA PHE A 29 1.43 6.48 -2.78
C PHE A 29 0.66 7.74 -3.20
N LEU A 30 0.20 7.81 -4.46
CA LEU A 30 -0.60 8.92 -4.97
C LEU A 30 -1.98 8.98 -4.29
N GLY A 31 -2.64 7.85 -4.08
CA GLY A 31 -3.91 7.77 -3.37
C GLY A 31 -3.80 8.32 -1.95
N THR A 32 -2.80 7.87 -1.19
CA THR A 32 -2.54 8.35 0.18
C THR A 32 -2.11 9.83 0.19
N LEU A 33 -1.31 10.28 -0.78
CA LEU A 33 -0.96 11.69 -0.92
C LEU A 33 -2.19 12.57 -1.12
N LEU A 34 -3.11 12.15 -2.00
CA LEU A 34 -4.36 12.87 -2.25
C LEU A 34 -5.26 12.93 -1.01
N VAL A 35 -5.27 11.90 -0.17
CA VAL A 35 -5.95 11.95 1.14
C VAL A 35 -5.39 13.10 1.99
N PHE A 36 -4.07 13.26 2.09
CA PHE A 36 -3.46 14.38 2.82
C PHE A 36 -3.77 15.74 2.17
N VAL A 37 -3.79 15.82 0.84
CA VAL A 37 -4.17 17.06 0.12
C VAL A 37 -5.62 17.44 0.42
N VAL A 38 -6.55 16.48 0.43
CA VAL A 38 -7.96 16.72 0.77
C VAL A 38 -8.10 17.18 2.21
N ILE A 39 -7.39 16.54 3.15
CA ILE A 39 -7.40 16.95 4.57
C ILE A 39 -6.87 18.39 4.72
N GLY A 40 -5.74 18.71 4.08
CA GLY A 40 -5.18 20.08 4.10
C GLY A 40 -6.12 21.11 3.48
N TYR A 41 -6.82 20.76 2.40
CA TYR A 41 -7.84 21.62 1.80
C TYR A 41 -9.04 21.85 2.74
N VAL A 42 -9.52 20.81 3.42
CA VAL A 42 -10.63 20.94 4.38
C VAL A 42 -10.22 21.84 5.55
N ILE A 43 -9.03 21.65 6.11
CA ILE A 43 -8.52 22.47 7.22
C ILE A 43 -8.39 23.94 6.81
N SER A 44 -7.86 24.21 5.60
CA SER A 44 -7.66 25.58 5.12
C SER A 44 -8.94 26.29 4.68
N SER A 45 -9.93 25.55 4.16
CA SER A 45 -11.15 26.13 3.59
C SER A 45 -12.38 26.04 4.50
N GLY A 46 -12.34 25.21 5.56
CA GLY A 46 -13.49 24.90 6.43
C GLY A 46 -14.58 24.06 5.76
N LYS A 47 -14.38 23.57 4.53
CA LYS A 47 -15.41 22.87 3.75
C LYS A 47 -15.39 21.37 4.02
N GLU A 48 -15.91 20.96 5.17
CA GLU A 48 -15.92 19.55 5.63
C GLU A 48 -16.55 18.56 4.64
N ARG A 49 -17.46 19.03 3.77
CA ARG A 49 -18.06 18.21 2.69
C ARG A 49 -17.03 17.54 1.77
N PHE A 50 -15.80 18.06 1.69
CA PHE A 50 -14.75 17.44 0.89
C PHE A 50 -14.15 16.17 1.53
N LEU A 51 -14.41 15.89 2.80
CA LEU A 51 -13.99 14.65 3.45
C LEU A 51 -14.58 13.41 2.77
N TRP A 52 -15.73 13.55 2.09
CA TRP A 52 -16.32 12.46 1.27
C TRP A 52 -15.42 12.01 0.12
N TYR A 53 -14.47 12.83 -0.33
CA TYR A 53 -13.51 12.43 -1.35
C TYR A 53 -12.42 11.50 -0.82
N ILE A 54 -12.15 11.48 0.50
CA ILE A 54 -11.12 10.62 1.11
C ILE A 54 -11.30 9.14 0.74
N PRO A 55 -12.45 8.49 1.00
CA PRO A 55 -12.62 7.09 0.63
C PRO A 55 -12.59 6.88 -0.89
N ILE A 56 -13.06 7.87 -1.68
CA ILE A 56 -13.07 7.77 -3.15
C ILE A 56 -11.65 7.75 -3.70
N VAL A 57 -10.79 8.69 -3.28
CA VAL A 57 -9.41 8.78 -3.78
C VAL A 57 -8.53 7.69 -3.18
N GLY A 58 -8.68 7.39 -1.88
CA GLY A 58 -7.92 6.34 -1.22
C GLY A 58 -8.19 4.97 -1.83
N TYR A 59 -9.46 4.52 -1.80
CA TYR A 59 -9.82 3.20 -2.31
C TYR A 59 -9.80 3.13 -3.83
N GLY A 60 -10.18 4.21 -4.53
CA GLY A 60 -10.20 4.24 -5.98
C GLY A 60 -8.83 3.94 -6.59
N PHE A 61 -7.80 4.66 -6.16
CA PHE A 61 -6.43 4.44 -6.67
C PHE A 61 -5.89 3.07 -6.26
N ALA A 62 -6.09 2.67 -5.00
CA ALA A 62 -5.65 1.37 -4.50
C ALA A 62 -6.28 0.22 -5.32
N TRP A 63 -7.61 0.20 -5.46
CA TRP A 63 -8.32 -0.88 -6.16
C TRP A 63 -8.03 -0.93 -7.65
N ILE A 64 -7.91 0.23 -8.33
CA ILE A 64 -7.49 0.28 -9.74
C ILE A 64 -6.13 -0.40 -9.89
N SER A 65 -5.18 -0.09 -9.01
CA SER A 65 -3.85 -0.68 -9.08
C SER A 65 -3.86 -2.20 -8.86
N HIS A 66 -4.64 -2.69 -7.89
CA HIS A 66 -4.79 -4.13 -7.65
C HIS A 66 -5.50 -4.84 -8.80
N ALA A 67 -6.52 -4.24 -9.41
CA ALA A 67 -7.27 -4.85 -10.52
C ALA A 67 -6.45 -4.93 -11.81
N PHE A 68 -5.76 -3.85 -12.19
CA PHE A 68 -5.11 -3.74 -13.50
C PHE A 68 -3.60 -4.08 -13.48
N ILE A 69 -2.91 -3.76 -12.38
CA ILE A 69 -1.45 -3.88 -12.30
C ILE A 69 -1.09 -5.17 -11.57
N GLU A 70 -1.51 -5.29 -10.31
CA GLU A 70 -1.16 -6.44 -9.47
C GLU A 70 -1.90 -7.70 -9.93
N LYS A 71 -3.17 -7.56 -10.29
CA LYS A 71 -4.13 -8.62 -10.65
C LYS A 71 -4.42 -9.57 -9.48
N ASN A 72 -4.54 -9.03 -8.27
CA ASN A 72 -4.93 -9.76 -7.06
C ASN A 72 -6.15 -9.10 -6.39
N LYS A 73 -6.67 -9.75 -5.34
CA LYS A 73 -7.76 -9.19 -4.54
C LYS A 73 -7.16 -8.38 -3.39
N PRO A 74 -7.54 -7.10 -3.20
CA PRO A 74 -7.05 -6.29 -2.10
C PRO A 74 -7.14 -6.98 -0.74
N ALA A 75 -6.04 -6.96 0.02
CA ALA A 75 -5.98 -7.48 1.37
C ALA A 75 -7.02 -6.84 2.32
N THR A 76 -7.47 -5.63 2.00
CA THR A 76 -8.50 -4.86 2.73
C THR A 76 -9.78 -5.64 2.95
N PHE A 77 -10.16 -6.55 2.03
CA PHE A 77 -11.35 -7.39 2.20
C PHE A 77 -11.22 -8.42 3.34
N LYS A 78 -9.99 -8.82 3.70
CA LYS A 78 -9.72 -9.78 4.79
C LYS A 78 -9.21 -9.09 6.06
N TYR A 79 -8.46 -7.99 5.90
CA TYR A 79 -7.77 -7.25 6.95
C TYR A 79 -7.93 -5.74 6.76
N PRO A 80 -9.13 -5.16 6.94
CA PRO A 80 -9.41 -3.77 6.57
C PRO A 80 -8.54 -2.78 7.34
N LEU A 81 -8.47 -2.90 8.67
CA LEU A 81 -7.70 -1.99 9.52
C LEU A 81 -6.19 -2.11 9.29
N TRP A 82 -5.66 -3.33 9.17
CA TRP A 82 -4.24 -3.51 8.91
C TRP A 82 -3.84 -3.04 7.53
N SER A 83 -4.70 -3.17 6.52
CA SER A 83 -4.45 -2.65 5.17
C SER A 83 -4.36 -1.13 5.21
N LEU A 84 -5.33 -0.45 5.83
CA LEU A 84 -5.31 1.01 5.97
C LEU A 84 -4.04 1.51 6.68
N ILE A 85 -3.66 0.89 7.81
CA ILE A 85 -2.43 1.24 8.53
C ILE A 85 -1.21 1.00 7.65
N SER A 86 -1.21 -0.07 6.84
CA SER A 86 -0.10 -0.42 5.95
C SER A 86 0.01 0.54 4.77
N ASP A 87 -1.09 1.09 4.26
CA ASP A 87 -1.07 2.13 3.20
C ASP A 87 -0.33 3.38 3.69
N PHE A 88 -0.65 3.87 4.90
CA PHE A 88 0.09 4.99 5.50
C PHE A 88 1.54 4.63 5.80
N LYS A 89 1.79 3.43 6.34
CA LYS A 89 3.15 2.98 6.65
C LYS A 89 4.01 2.90 5.38
N LEU A 90 3.50 2.28 4.31
CA LEU A 90 4.18 2.19 3.03
C LEU A 90 4.41 3.58 2.43
N PHE A 91 3.41 4.47 2.50
CA PHE A 91 3.56 5.86 2.05
C PHE A 91 4.74 6.56 2.73
N PHE A 92 4.82 6.52 4.07
CA PHE A 92 5.92 7.14 4.80
C PHE A 92 7.25 6.43 4.55
N GLU A 93 7.27 5.09 4.46
CA GLU A 93 8.48 4.33 4.16
C GLU A 93 9.02 4.64 2.76
N LEU A 94 8.16 4.86 1.77
CA LEU A 94 8.54 5.32 0.43
C LEU A 94 9.06 6.77 0.47
N LEU A 95 8.39 7.64 1.23
CA LEU A 95 8.76 9.05 1.36
C LEU A 95 10.16 9.24 1.98
N ILE A 96 10.48 8.47 3.01
CA ILE A 96 11.79 8.52 3.70
C ILE A 96 12.83 7.56 3.10
N GLY A 97 12.49 6.84 2.02
CA GLY A 97 13.38 5.93 1.32
C GLY A 97 13.69 4.60 2.01
N LYS A 98 12.97 4.23 3.08
CA LYS A 98 13.06 2.89 3.70
C LYS A 98 12.55 1.78 2.78
N GLN A 99 11.51 2.09 2.00
CA GLN A 99 11.02 1.25 0.91
C GLN A 99 11.35 1.92 -0.42
N LYS A 100 11.47 1.11 -1.46
CA LYS A 100 11.66 1.59 -2.83
C LYS A 100 10.37 1.42 -3.62
N PHE A 101 10.10 2.32 -4.55
CA PHE A 101 9.03 2.13 -5.53
C PHE A 101 9.29 0.93 -6.45
N ARG A 102 10.57 0.63 -6.71
CA ARG A 102 10.98 -0.55 -7.46
C ARG A 102 11.51 -1.59 -6.51
N GLU A 103 10.81 -2.71 -6.41
CA GLU A 103 11.35 -3.88 -5.75
C GLU A 103 12.56 -4.35 -6.57
N THR A 104 13.74 -4.30 -5.95
CA THR A 104 14.93 -4.89 -6.56
C THR A 104 14.85 -6.36 -6.22
N SER A 105 14.61 -7.21 -7.23
CA SER A 105 14.76 -8.64 -7.06
C SER A 105 16.19 -8.90 -6.58
N SER A 106 16.36 -9.15 -5.29
CA SER A 106 17.56 -9.79 -4.79
C SER A 106 17.60 -11.15 -5.49
N GLN A 107 18.57 -11.30 -6.40
CA GLN A 107 18.95 -12.57 -7.00
C GLN A 107 19.00 -13.66 -5.92
N PRO A 108 18.59 -14.91 -6.20
CA PRO A 108 18.76 -16.00 -5.25
C PRO A 108 20.25 -16.11 -4.90
N GLN A 109 20.55 -16.20 -3.59
CA GLN A 109 21.88 -16.56 -3.12
C GLN A 109 22.27 -17.89 -3.77
N ASN A 110 23.33 -17.86 -4.56
CA ASN A 110 23.90 -19.01 -5.23
C ASN A 110 24.41 -20.00 -4.16
N PRO A 111 23.92 -21.25 -4.08
CA PRO A 111 24.54 -22.27 -3.25
C PRO A 111 25.71 -22.86 -4.04
N SER A 112 26.88 -22.24 -3.96
CA SER A 112 28.12 -22.82 -4.47
C SER A 112 29.17 -22.79 -3.36
N ALA A 113 29.09 -23.79 -2.48
CA ALA A 113 30.18 -24.25 -1.63
C ALA A 113 29.92 -25.72 -1.23
N GLU A 114 29.79 -26.58 -2.24
CA GLU A 114 30.20 -27.98 -2.15
C GLU A 114 31.27 -28.17 -3.23
N GLU A 115 32.54 -28.04 -2.82
CA GLU A 115 33.71 -28.84 -3.25
C GLU A 115 34.93 -28.43 -2.40
#